data_AF-A0A1F6TC28-F1
#
_entry.id   AF-A0A1F6TC28-F1
#
_cell.length_a   1.000
_cell.length_b   1.000
_cell.length_c   1.000
_cell.angle_alpha   90.00
_cell.angle_beta   90.00
_cell.angle_gamma   90.00
#
_symmetry.space_group_name_H-M   'P 1'
#
loop_
_entity.id
_entity.type
_entity.pdbx_description
1 polymer ?
#
loop_
_entity_poly.entity_id
_entity_poly.type
_entity_poly.pdbx_seq_one_letter_code
_entity_poly.pdbx_strand_id
1 'polypeptide(L)'
;MAVFGGYVMRSDEEPSFGNDGADYALQIDDEFVIGAKHASDLDDAQYFNHSCDPNAGLQGQLGLVAMRDIVPNEEVCFDYAMVMADAPEQAPYEFSCRCGSGLCRGTITDRDWRRPELQRRYAGYFSWHVTGRIAREAP
;
A
#
# COMPACT_ATOMS: atom_id res chain seq x y z
N MET A 1 3.44 1.45 -15.99
CA MET A 1 3.41 0.35 -15.01
C MET A 1 4.70 0.42 -14.22
N ALA A 2 4.60 0.38 -12.90
CA ALA A 2 5.73 0.16 -12.01
C ALA A 2 5.57 -1.21 -11.35
N VAL A 3 6.64 -1.79 -10.83
CA VAL A 3 6.62 -3.06 -10.10
C VAL A 3 7.41 -2.88 -8.82
N PHE A 4 6.79 -3.20 -7.68
CA PHE A 4 7.49 -3.23 -6.40
C PHE A 4 8.45 -4.41 -6.39
N GLY A 5 9.75 -4.10 -6.33
CA GLY A 5 10.83 -5.07 -6.30
C GLY A 5 11.56 -5.07 -4.95
N GLY A 6 12.59 -5.90 -4.86
CA GLY A 6 13.47 -5.97 -3.69
C GLY A 6 13.55 -7.37 -3.10
N TYR A 7 13.75 -7.42 -1.79
CA TYR A 7 13.94 -8.65 -1.02
C TYR A 7 12.66 -9.00 -0.28
N VAL A 8 12.29 -10.28 -0.32
CA VAL A 8 11.28 -10.81 0.60
C VAL A 8 11.91 -10.95 1.96
N MET A 9 11.29 -10.34 2.97
CA MET A 9 11.76 -10.28 4.34
C MET A 9 10.59 -10.55 5.28
N ARG A 10 10.88 -11.03 6.49
CA ARG A 10 9.86 -11.01 7.54
C ARG A 10 9.55 -9.57 7.90
N SER A 11 8.30 -9.28 8.25
CA SER A 11 7.88 -7.92 8.60
C SER A 11 8.60 -7.37 9.85
N ASP A 12 9.00 -8.24 10.78
CA ASP A 12 9.78 -7.88 11.98
C ASP A 12 11.27 -7.61 11.69
N GLU A 13 11.73 -7.92 10.47
CA GLU A 13 13.10 -7.70 10.00
C GLU A 13 13.19 -6.50 9.03
N GLU A 14 12.09 -5.78 8.80
CA GLU A 14 12.06 -4.66 7.87
C GLU A 14 13.06 -3.56 8.31
N PRO A 15 14.00 -3.16 7.41
CA PRO A 15 14.95 -2.13 7.73
C PRO A 15 14.31 -0.74 7.68
N SER A 16 14.68 0.11 8.63
CA SER A 16 14.41 1.54 8.57
C SER A 16 15.62 2.28 8.00
N PHE A 17 15.42 3.08 6.95
CA PHE A 17 16.50 3.82 6.28
C PHE A 17 16.65 5.27 6.75
N GLY A 18 15.90 5.70 7.76
CA GLY A 18 15.93 7.06 8.26
C GLY A 18 15.01 7.29 9.46
N ASN A 19 14.99 8.53 9.95
CA ASN A 19 14.10 8.95 11.06
C ASN A 19 12.80 9.60 10.57
N ASP A 20 12.49 9.50 9.27
CA ASP A 20 11.27 10.06 8.69
C ASP A 20 10.03 9.21 8.97
N GLY A 21 10.22 7.98 9.47
CA GLY A 21 9.14 7.04 9.74
C GLY A 21 8.47 6.52 8.47
N ALA A 22 9.16 6.63 7.33
CA ALA A 22 8.68 6.08 6.06
C ALA A 22 8.86 4.56 6.05
N ASP A 23 7.83 3.89 5.56
CA ASP A 23 7.80 2.46 5.26
C ASP A 23 8.14 2.31 3.77
N TYR A 24 9.13 1.47 3.48
CA TYR A 24 9.67 1.27 2.13
C TYR A 24 9.41 -0.16 1.62
N ALA A 25 8.54 -0.90 2.31
CA ALA A 25 8.19 -2.25 1.95
C ALA A 25 6.69 -2.38 1.65
N LEU A 26 6.37 -3.37 0.81
CA LEU A 26 5.01 -3.72 0.49
C LEU A 26 4.66 -5.02 1.22
N GLN A 27 3.57 -5.01 2.00
CA GLN A 27 3.07 -6.24 2.60
C GLN A 27 2.64 -7.24 1.53
N ILE A 28 3.15 -8.47 1.62
CA ILE A 28 2.80 -9.56 0.71
C ILE A 28 2.15 -10.76 1.40
N ASP A 29 2.32 -10.87 2.71
CA ASP A 29 1.69 -11.85 3.58
C ASP A 29 1.56 -11.27 5.01
N ASP A 30 0.89 -11.99 5.92
CA ASP A 30 0.77 -11.59 7.32
C ASP A 30 2.16 -11.45 7.98
N GLU A 31 3.10 -12.31 7.59
CA GLU A 31 4.46 -12.36 8.13
C GLU A 31 5.55 -11.80 7.19
N PHE A 32 5.20 -11.44 5.95
CA PHE A 32 6.19 -11.09 4.93
C PHE A 32 5.91 -9.79 4.20
N VAL A 33 7.00 -9.08 3.93
CA VAL A 33 7.04 -7.87 3.12
C VAL A 33 8.04 -8.05 1.97
N ILE A 34 7.92 -7.24 0.93
CA ILE A 34 8.93 -7.09 -0.12
C ILE A 34 9.36 -5.63 -0.22
N GLY A 35 10.66 -5.38 -0.18
CA GLY A 35 11.19 -4.02 -0.25
C GLY A 35 12.70 -3.96 -0.29
N ALA A 36 13.25 -2.75 -0.17
CA ALA A 36 14.68 -2.53 -0.09
C ALA A 36 15.26 -3.14 1.20
N LYS A 37 16.43 -3.79 1.12
CA LYS A 37 17.15 -4.31 2.31
C LYS A 37 18.23 -3.35 2.80
N HIS A 38 18.81 -2.61 1.86
CA HIS A 38 19.79 -1.57 2.11
C HIS A 38 19.31 -0.25 1.49
N ALA A 39 19.74 0.90 2.02
CA ALA A 39 19.35 2.20 1.48
C ALA A 39 19.79 2.39 0.01
N SER A 40 20.85 1.68 -0.42
CA SER A 40 21.30 1.64 -1.82
C SER A 40 20.37 0.86 -2.75
N ASP A 41 19.43 0.09 -2.20
CA ASP A 41 18.47 -0.71 -2.95
C ASP A 41 17.15 0.05 -3.20
N LEU A 42 17.00 1.26 -2.65
CA LEU A 42 15.82 2.10 -2.89
C LEU A 42 15.78 2.57 -4.34
N ASP A 43 14.62 2.36 -4.97
CA ASP A 43 14.28 2.77 -6.32
C ASP A 43 12.96 3.57 -6.31
N ASP A 44 12.55 4.06 -7.50
CA ASP A 44 11.36 4.90 -7.64
C ASP A 44 10.07 4.22 -7.13
N ALA A 45 10.00 2.89 -7.12
CA ALA A 45 8.80 2.16 -6.69
C ALA A 45 8.56 2.26 -5.18
N GLN A 46 9.59 2.48 -4.35
CA GLN A 46 9.40 2.65 -2.90
C GLN A 46 8.98 4.08 -2.49
N TYR A 47 8.80 5.00 -3.46
CA TYR A 47 8.42 6.39 -3.18
C TYR A 47 6.98 6.75 -3.58
N PHE A 48 6.16 5.78 -3.97
CA PHE A 48 4.75 6.05 -4.26
C PHE A 48 3.97 6.36 -2.99
N ASN A 49 3.37 7.56 -2.94
CA ASN A 49 2.64 8.02 -1.77
C ASN A 49 1.19 7.53 -1.73
N HIS A 50 0.63 7.66 -0.53
CA HIS A 50 -0.78 7.49 -0.27
C HIS A 50 -1.63 8.63 -0.85
N SER A 51 -2.76 8.31 -1.47
CA SER A 51 -3.90 9.21 -1.63
C SER A 51 -5.24 8.51 -1.35
N CYS A 52 -6.16 9.21 -0.68
CA CYS A 52 -7.55 8.75 -0.52
C CYS A 52 -8.38 8.86 -1.82
N ASP A 53 -7.84 9.54 -2.82
CA ASP A 53 -8.39 9.64 -4.18
C ASP A 53 -7.26 9.39 -5.19
N PRO A 54 -6.81 8.13 -5.31
CA PRO A 54 -5.61 7.79 -6.08
C PRO A 54 -5.89 7.77 -7.59
N ASN A 55 -4.81 7.76 -8.37
CA ASN A 55 -4.83 7.54 -9.82
C ASN A 55 -4.19 6.21 -10.24
N ALA A 56 -3.60 5.46 -9.29
CA ALA A 56 -3.05 4.14 -9.49
C ALA A 56 -3.57 3.12 -8.48
N GLY A 57 -3.51 1.85 -8.86
CA GLY A 57 -3.93 0.71 -8.05
C GLY A 57 -3.15 -0.56 -8.39
N LEU A 58 -3.38 -1.62 -7.63
CA LEU A 58 -2.56 -2.83 -7.72
C LEU A 58 -3.06 -3.77 -8.81
N GLN A 59 -2.12 -4.34 -9.57
CA GLN A 59 -2.36 -5.46 -10.46
C GLN A 59 -1.58 -6.67 -9.98
N GLY A 60 -2.31 -7.70 -9.55
CA GLY A 60 -1.70 -8.87 -8.95
C GLY A 60 -1.22 -8.56 -7.53
N GLN A 61 0.01 -8.95 -7.22
CA GLN A 61 0.61 -8.65 -5.91
C GLN A 61 1.51 -7.40 -5.93
N LEU A 62 2.27 -7.22 -7.01
CA LEU A 62 3.41 -6.27 -7.03
C LEU A 62 3.32 -5.22 -8.13
N GLY A 63 2.38 -5.34 -9.06
CA GLY A 63 2.24 -4.38 -10.15
C GLY A 63 1.47 -3.15 -9.70
N LEU A 64 1.97 -1.95 -10.01
CA LEU A 64 1.23 -0.71 -9.88
C LEU A 64 0.85 -0.18 -11.27
N VAL A 65 -0.45 -0.03 -11.49
CA VAL A 65 -1.03 0.38 -12.77
C VAL A 65 -1.94 1.58 -12.60
N ALA A 66 -2.03 2.39 -13.66
CA ALA A 66 -2.94 3.53 -13.69
C ALA A 66 -4.40 3.05 -13.75
N MET A 67 -5.27 3.65 -12.94
CA MET A 67 -6.72 3.39 -12.93
C MET A 67 -7.48 4.28 -13.92
N ARG A 68 -6.82 5.34 -14.40
CA ARG A 68 -7.29 6.30 -15.41
C ARG A 68 -6.07 6.93 -16.08
N ASP A 69 -6.30 7.76 -17.09
CA ASP A 69 -5.24 8.58 -17.67
C ASP A 69 -4.65 9.52 -16.60
N ILE A 70 -3.32 9.62 -16.59
CA ILE A 70 -2.52 10.45 -15.68
C ILE A 70 -1.87 11.54 -16.54
N VAL A 71 -2.09 12.81 -16.17
CA VAL A 71 -1.56 13.94 -16.94
C VAL A 71 -0.11 14.25 -16.52
N PRO A 72 0.71 14.88 -17.37
CA PRO A 72 2.06 15.27 -16.99
C PRO A 72 2.09 16.12 -15.72
N ASN A 73 3.04 15.83 -14.84
CA ASN A 73 3.22 16.45 -13.52
C ASN A 73 2.14 16.12 -12.47
N GLU A 74 1.21 15.22 -12.77
CA GLU A 74 0.36 14.63 -11.74
C GLU A 74 1.15 13.59 -10.95
N GLU A 75 1.12 13.69 -9.62
CA GLU A 75 1.76 12.70 -8.74
C GLU A 75 1.05 11.36 -8.87
N VAL A 76 1.81 10.27 -9.01
CA VAL A 76 1.26 8.92 -9.02
C VAL A 76 1.10 8.45 -7.59
N CYS A 77 -0.14 8.21 -7.17
CA CYS A 77 -0.46 7.77 -5.81
C CYS A 77 -1.43 6.60 -5.85
N PHE A 78 -1.38 5.77 -4.81
CA PHE A 78 -2.33 4.69 -4.58
C PHE A 78 -2.91 4.75 -3.17
N ASP A 79 -4.00 4.03 -2.93
CA ASP A 79 -4.58 3.95 -1.60
C ASP A 79 -3.94 2.78 -0.84
N TYR A 80 -3.32 3.05 0.31
CA TYR A 80 -2.65 2.01 1.09
C TYR A 80 -3.59 0.91 1.59
N ALA A 81 -4.91 1.17 1.64
CA ALA A 81 -5.92 0.12 1.86
C ALA A 81 -5.87 -0.98 0.79
N MET A 82 -5.27 -0.73 -0.38
CA MET A 82 -5.10 -1.73 -1.42
C MET A 82 -4.05 -2.80 -1.06
N VAL A 83 -3.15 -2.53 -0.11
CA VAL A 83 -1.97 -3.37 0.16
C VAL A 83 -1.79 -3.74 1.63
N MET A 84 -2.24 -2.89 2.55
CA MET A 84 -2.09 -3.08 3.99
C MET A 84 -3.26 -3.83 4.60
N ALA A 85 -2.96 -4.82 5.44
CA ALA A 85 -3.92 -5.52 6.27
C ALA A 85 -3.30 -5.85 7.65
N ASP A 86 -4.02 -5.49 8.72
CA ASP A 86 -3.64 -5.77 10.10
C ASP A 86 -3.29 -7.25 10.33
N ALA A 87 -2.14 -7.55 10.95
CA ALA A 87 -1.75 -8.92 11.30
C ALA A 87 -1.61 -9.10 12.83
N PRO A 88 -1.90 -10.28 13.40
CA PRO A 88 -1.91 -10.49 14.85
C PRO A 88 -0.58 -10.20 15.56
N GLU A 89 0.55 -10.40 14.88
CA GLU A 89 1.90 -10.20 15.46
C GLU A 89 2.51 -8.84 15.11
N GLN A 90 1.77 -7.98 14.41
CA GLN A 90 2.21 -6.64 14.03
C GLN A 90 1.53 -5.58 14.90
N ALA A 91 2.29 -4.53 15.24
CA ALA A 91 1.70 -3.36 15.87
C ALA A 91 0.72 -2.68 14.89
N PRO A 92 -0.42 -2.13 15.37
CA PRO A 92 -1.33 -1.40 14.49
C PRO A 92 -0.61 -0.28 13.76
N TYR A 93 -0.78 -0.23 12.44
CA TYR A 93 -0.24 0.84 11.61
C TYR A 93 -1.28 1.94 11.42
N GLU A 94 -0.91 3.18 11.76
CA GLU A 94 -1.73 4.36 11.48
C GLU A 94 -0.89 5.62 11.24
N PHE A 95 -1.39 6.53 10.40
CA PHE A 95 -0.79 7.85 10.23
C PHE A 95 -1.80 8.94 9.86
N SER A 96 -1.46 10.20 10.16
CA SER A 96 -2.23 11.38 9.75
C SER A 96 -2.03 11.67 8.26
N CYS A 97 -3.08 11.48 7.45
CA CYS A 97 -3.08 11.70 6.01
C CYS A 97 -3.02 13.18 5.64
N ARG A 98 -2.19 13.50 4.65
CA ARG A 98 -2.04 14.87 4.11
C ARG A 98 -2.21 14.93 2.58
N CYS A 99 -2.91 13.97 1.98
CA CYS A 99 -3.04 13.85 0.51
C CYS A 99 -3.78 15.02 -0.18
N GLY A 100 -4.44 15.91 0.58
CA GLY A 100 -5.13 17.09 0.03
C GLY A 100 -6.43 16.80 -0.74
N SER A 101 -6.82 15.53 -0.92
CA SER A 101 -8.09 15.18 -1.56
C SER A 101 -9.31 15.65 -0.75
N GLY A 102 -10.37 16.06 -1.44
CA GLY A 102 -11.68 16.30 -0.82
C GLY A 102 -12.34 15.03 -0.24
N LEU A 103 -11.84 13.85 -0.60
CA LEU A 103 -12.24 12.54 -0.06
C LEU A 103 -11.27 12.04 1.03
N CYS A 104 -10.41 12.91 1.56
CA CYS A 104 -9.43 12.52 2.57
C CYS A 104 -10.09 11.95 3.83
N ARG A 105 -9.60 10.79 4.29
CA ARG A 105 -10.05 10.13 5.53
C ARG A 105 -9.49 10.75 6.80
N GLY A 106 -8.48 11.61 6.70
CA GLY A 106 -7.78 12.20 7.85
C GLY A 106 -6.76 11.25 8.48
N THR A 107 -7.15 10.03 8.85
CA THR A 107 -6.25 8.98 9.36
C THR A 107 -6.34 7.74 8.49
N ILE A 108 -5.19 7.18 8.12
CA ILE A 108 -5.09 5.92 7.38
C ILE A 108 -4.70 4.83 8.36
N THR A 109 -5.30 3.65 8.21
CA THR A 109 -5.00 2.49 9.06
C THR A 109 -4.79 1.23 8.23
N ASP A 110 -4.11 0.25 8.80
CA ASP A 110 -4.04 -1.13 8.30
C ASP A 110 -5.38 -1.90 8.29
N ARG A 111 -6.48 -1.29 8.74
CA ARG A 111 -7.83 -1.86 8.71
C ARG A 111 -8.74 -1.23 7.67
N ASP A 112 -8.27 -0.23 6.95
CA ASP A 112 -9.08 0.51 5.98
C ASP A 112 -9.61 -0.38 4.85
N TRP A 113 -8.91 -1.47 4.52
CA TRP A 113 -9.35 -2.46 3.53
C TRP A 113 -10.71 -3.11 3.85
N ARG A 114 -11.14 -3.09 5.12
CA ARG A 114 -12.46 -3.60 5.56
C ARG A 114 -13.62 -2.66 5.22
N ARG A 115 -13.34 -1.40 4.84
CA ARG A 115 -14.37 -0.39 4.57
C ARG A 115 -15.13 -0.75 3.28
N PRO A 116 -16.45 -1.04 3.32
CA PRO A 116 -17.19 -1.55 2.16
C PRO A 116 -17.17 -0.61 0.95
N GLU A 117 -17.09 0.70 1.19
CA GLU A 117 -16.95 1.71 0.14
C GLU A 117 -15.60 1.63 -0.58
N LEU A 118 -14.51 1.31 0.12
CA LEU A 118 -13.19 1.13 -0.50
C LEU A 118 -13.14 -0.20 -1.26
N GLN A 119 -13.73 -1.26 -0.71
CA GLN A 119 -13.86 -2.55 -1.40
C GLN A 119 -14.61 -2.40 -2.73
N ARG A 120 -15.71 -1.63 -2.75
CA ARG A 120 -16.45 -1.34 -4.00
C ARG A 120 -15.64 -0.45 -4.95
N ARG A 121 -14.99 0.58 -4.42
CA ARG A 121 -14.27 1.57 -5.23
C ARG A 121 -13.03 0.99 -5.91
N TYR A 122 -12.31 0.11 -5.21
CA TYR A 122 -11.04 -0.48 -5.65
C TYR A 122 -11.19 -1.95 -6.05
N ALA A 123 -12.40 -2.38 -6.37
CA ALA A 123 -12.64 -3.74 -6.87
C ALA A 123 -11.72 -4.03 -8.08
N GLY A 124 -10.88 -5.07 -7.96
CA GLY A 124 -9.88 -5.43 -8.97
C GLY A 124 -8.52 -4.72 -8.84
N TYR A 125 -8.36 -3.81 -7.87
CA TYR A 125 -7.12 -3.04 -7.63
C TYR A 125 -6.51 -3.26 -6.24
N PHE A 126 -6.97 -4.26 -5.49
CA PHE A 126 -6.32 -4.73 -4.28
C PHE A 126 -5.18 -5.69 -4.63
N SER A 127 -4.14 -5.71 -3.80
CA SER A 127 -3.13 -6.76 -3.84
C SER A 127 -3.77 -8.14 -3.66
N TRP A 128 -3.11 -9.20 -4.10
CA TRP A 128 -3.59 -10.56 -3.86
C TRP A 128 -3.73 -10.89 -2.38
N HIS A 129 -2.80 -10.38 -1.56
CA HIS A 129 -2.87 -10.51 -0.11
C HIS A 129 -4.21 -9.98 0.44
N VAL A 130 -4.52 -8.70 0.17
CA VAL A 130 -5.73 -8.06 0.67
C VAL A 130 -7.00 -8.65 0.02
N THR A 131 -6.95 -9.01 -1.27
CA THR A 131 -8.06 -9.69 -1.95
C THR A 131 -8.41 -11.01 -1.25
N GLY A 132 -7.39 -11.80 -0.86
CA GLY A 132 -7.58 -13.03 -0.11
C GLY A 132 -8.17 -12.82 1.29
N ARG A 133 -7.82 -11.71 1.95
CA ARG A 133 -8.41 -11.30 3.24
C ARG A 133 -9.90 -10.91 3.08
N ILE A 134 -10.22 -10.07 2.08
CA ILE A 134 -11.60 -9.67 1.76
C ILE A 134 -12.48 -10.91 1.50
N ALA A 135 -11.99 -11.86 0.71
CA ALA A 135 -12.74 -13.08 0.39
C ALA A 135 -13.01 -13.98 1.62
N ARG A 136 -12.13 -13.95 2.64
CA ARG A 136 -12.29 -14.71 3.88
C ARG A 136 -13.25 -14.05 4.88
N GLU A 137 -13.32 -12.73 4.87
CA GLU A 137 -14.22 -11.95 5.74
C GLU A 137 -15.57 -11.63 5.08
N ALA A 138 -15.76 -12.00 3.81
CA ALA A 138 -17.04 -11.86 3.14
C ALA A 138 -18.11 -12.75 3.83
N PRO A 139 -19.32 -12.20 4.09
CA PRO A 139 -20.41 -12.92 4.75
C PRO A 139 -20.99 -14.07 3.92
#